data_AF-A0A4Q1EV11-F1
#
_entry.id   AF-A0A4Q1EV11-F1
#
_cell.length_a   1.000
_cell.length_b   1.000
_cell.length_c   1.000
_cell.angle_alpha   90.00
_cell.angle_beta   90.00
_cell.angle_gamma   90.00
#
_symmetry.space_group_name_H-M   'P 1'
#
loop_
_entity.id
_entity.type
_entity.pdbx_description
1 polymer ?
#
loop_
_entity_poly.entity_id
_entity_poly.type
_entity_poly.pdbx_seq_one_letter_code
_entity_poly.pdbx_strand_id
1 'polypeptide(L)'
;MKKTILAAAVISVFTVACTKSTTKTEQVENADGSVTTTTTTVTETPNTVDTAKINDAKEDVKAKVDAAGNKIDDAAQKAKDKIDATADKTKQDLHKAGQDIKTEANKVGKDIKTGAQEVGKDAKEAAKKGASKVEEAAKKVKEDLSK
;
A
#
# COMPACT_ATOMS: atom_id res chain seq x y z
N MET A 1 13.13 -10.70 -46.93
CA MET A 1 12.33 -11.02 -48.13
C MET A 1 10.92 -11.28 -47.64
N LYS A 2 9.84 -10.58 -48.01
CA LYS A 2 9.45 -9.91 -49.25
C LYS A 2 8.56 -8.72 -48.88
N LYS A 3 8.84 -7.51 -49.40
CA LYS A 3 7.99 -6.33 -49.24
C LYS A 3 6.81 -6.46 -50.20
N THR A 4 5.68 -7.00 -49.75
CA THR A 4 4.43 -6.96 -50.51
C THR A 4 3.67 -5.72 -50.09
N ILE A 5 3.93 -4.63 -50.79
CA ILE A 5 3.04 -3.47 -50.81
C ILE A 5 1.80 -3.92 -51.60
N LEU A 6 0.80 -4.46 -50.91
CA LEU A 6 -0.52 -4.70 -51.47
C LEU A 6 -1.34 -3.42 -51.26
N ALA A 7 -1.17 -2.53 -52.23
CA ALA A 7 -2.05 -1.38 -52.42
C ALA A 7 -3.41 -1.86 -52.95
N ALA A 8 -4.49 -1.33 -52.36
CA ALA A 8 -5.75 -0.92 -53.00
C ALA A 8 -6.96 -1.25 -52.11
N ALA A 9 -7.39 -0.27 -51.33
CA ALA A 9 -8.79 -0.15 -50.96
C ALA A 9 -9.20 1.30 -51.28
N VAL A 10 -9.80 1.47 -52.45
CA VAL A 10 -10.45 2.72 -52.87
C VAL A 10 -11.63 2.93 -51.94
N ILE A 11 -11.51 3.82 -50.96
CA ILE A 11 -12.67 4.33 -50.22
C ILE A 11 -13.10 5.62 -50.91
N SER A 12 -14.27 5.50 -51.52
CA SER A 12 -15.03 6.48 -52.26
C SER A 12 -15.03 7.89 -51.68
N VAL A 13 -14.77 8.82 -52.61
CA VAL A 13 -15.15 10.24 -52.66
C VAL A 13 -16.15 10.70 -51.59
N PHE A 14 -15.67 11.50 -50.63
CA PHE A 14 -16.50 12.52 -50.00
C PHE A 14 -16.29 13.83 -50.74
N THR A 15 -17.33 14.34 -51.39
CA THR A 15 -17.34 15.67 -52.01
C THR A 15 -17.28 16.73 -50.90
N VAL A 16 -16.07 17.16 -50.56
CA VAL A 16 -15.83 18.30 -49.65
C VAL A 16 -16.18 19.58 -50.40
N ALA A 17 -17.29 20.20 -50.02
CA ALA A 17 -17.57 21.58 -50.35
C ALA A 17 -16.48 22.49 -49.71
N CYS A 18 -15.77 23.24 -50.57
CA CYS A 18 -15.01 24.47 -50.30
C CYS A 18 -14.03 24.55 -49.11
N THR A 19 -13.38 23.45 -48.71
CA THR A 19 -12.13 23.54 -47.93
C THR A 19 -11.10 22.60 -48.55
N LYS A 20 -9.92 23.11 -48.92
CA LYS A 20 -8.81 22.25 -49.42
C LYS A 20 -8.34 21.39 -48.24
N SER A 21 -8.93 20.20 -48.10
CA SER A 21 -8.50 19.21 -47.11
C SER A 21 -7.95 17.98 -47.80
N THR A 22 -6.71 17.61 -47.48
CA THR A 22 -6.08 16.38 -47.98
C THR A 22 -6.05 15.36 -46.85
N THR A 23 -6.69 14.21 -47.04
CA THR A 23 -6.70 13.10 -46.06
C THR A 23 -5.81 11.97 -46.55
N LYS A 24 -4.86 11.54 -45.71
CA LYS A 24 -3.96 10.42 -45.97
C LYS A 24 -4.15 9.36 -44.88
N THR A 25 -4.48 8.14 -45.29
CA THR A 25 -4.59 6.98 -44.39
C THR A 25 -3.44 6.03 -44.63
N GLU A 26 -2.72 5.68 -43.57
CA GLU A 26 -1.63 4.70 -43.58
C GLU A 26 -2.00 3.55 -42.64
N GLN A 27 -1.83 2.31 -43.09
CA GLN A 27 -1.98 1.12 -42.25
C GLN A 27 -0.62 0.46 -42.09
N VAL A 28 -0.25 0.17 -40.85
CA VAL A 28 0.97 -0.55 -40.49
C VAL A 28 0.56 -1.79 -39.72
N GLU A 29 0.93 -2.96 -40.24
CA GLU A 29 0.78 -4.22 -39.53
C GLU A 29 2.00 -4.42 -38.63
N ASN A 30 1.75 -4.51 -37.33
CA ASN A 30 2.77 -4.64 -36.31
C ASN A 30 3.21 -6.10 -36.18
N ALA A 31 4.39 -6.31 -35.61
CA ALA A 31 4.97 -7.64 -35.44
C ALA A 31 4.15 -8.58 -34.53
N ASP A 32 3.24 -8.04 -33.72
CA ASP A 32 2.30 -8.79 -32.87
C ASP A 32 0.99 -9.18 -33.59
N GLY A 33 0.86 -8.87 -34.88
CA GLY A 33 -0.32 -9.13 -35.70
C GLY A 33 -1.43 -8.08 -35.55
N SER A 34 -1.22 -7.01 -34.78
CA SER A 34 -2.16 -5.88 -34.72
C SER A 34 -1.99 -4.95 -35.93
N VAL A 35 -3.08 -4.39 -36.43
CA VAL A 35 -3.05 -3.38 -37.50
C VAL A 35 -3.28 -2.00 -36.91
N THR A 36 -2.30 -1.11 -37.05
CA THR A 36 -2.42 0.30 -36.70
C THR A 36 -2.83 1.12 -37.92
N THR A 37 -4.00 1.73 -37.86
CA THR A 37 -4.51 2.65 -38.88
C THR A 37 -4.28 4.09 -38.42
N THR A 38 -3.47 4.84 -39.16
CA THR A 38 -3.20 6.26 -38.94
C THR A 38 -3.91 7.07 -40.01
N THR A 39 -4.86 7.91 -39.62
CA THR A 39 -5.55 8.84 -40.53
C THR A 39 -5.11 10.26 -40.24
N THR A 40 -4.41 10.88 -41.20
CA THR A 40 -3.97 12.27 -41.13
C THR A 40 -4.86 13.14 -42.02
N THR A 41 -5.54 14.11 -41.43
CA THR A 41 -6.35 15.09 -42.16
C THR A 41 -5.66 16.45 -42.09
N VAL A 42 -5.24 16.99 -43.23
CA VAL A 42 -4.68 18.35 -43.34
C VAL A 42 -5.76 19.26 -43.87
N THR A 43 -6.14 20.28 -43.09
CA THR A 43 -7.11 21.30 -43.51
C THR A 43 -6.39 22.63 -43.71
N GLU A 44 -6.31 23.12 -44.95
CA GLU A 44 -5.84 24.48 -45.23
C GLU A 44 -6.96 25.47 -44.88
N THR A 45 -6.79 26.25 -43.80
CA THR A 45 -7.76 27.26 -43.36
C THR A 45 -7.27 28.66 -43.80
N PRO A 46 -8.11 29.55 -44.36
CA PRO A 46 -7.69 30.90 -44.74
C PRO A 46 -7.33 31.77 -43.53
N ASN A 47 -6.24 32.53 -43.64
CA ASN A 47 -5.52 33.27 -42.58
C ASN A 47 -6.26 34.47 -41.93
N THR A 48 -7.57 34.45 -41.74
CA THR A 48 -8.29 35.53 -41.01
C THR A 48 -8.71 35.06 -39.62
N VAL A 49 -7.77 35.04 -38.67
CA VAL A 49 -8.05 34.67 -37.28
C VAL A 49 -8.32 35.94 -36.47
N ASP A 50 -9.54 36.07 -35.95
CA ASP A 50 -9.99 37.21 -35.14
C ASP A 50 -9.35 37.13 -33.73
N THR A 51 -8.35 37.98 -33.47
CA THR A 51 -7.53 37.93 -32.26
C THR A 51 -8.35 38.10 -30.97
N ALA A 52 -9.48 38.81 -31.02
CA ALA A 52 -10.37 38.96 -29.87
C ALA A 52 -10.96 37.62 -29.41
N LYS A 53 -11.44 36.80 -30.36
CA LYS A 53 -12.00 35.47 -30.08
C LYS A 53 -10.94 34.51 -29.52
N ILE A 54 -9.68 34.66 -29.91
CA ILE A 54 -8.57 33.87 -29.38
C ILE A 54 -8.32 34.23 -27.90
N ASN A 55 -8.33 35.51 -27.55
CA ASN A 55 -8.13 35.95 -26.18
C ASN A 55 -9.28 35.49 -25.27
N ASP A 56 -10.52 35.61 -25.74
CA ASP A 56 -11.70 35.12 -25.00
C ASP A 56 -11.64 33.60 -24.79
N ALA A 57 -11.27 32.85 -25.83
CA ALA A 57 -11.09 31.40 -25.73
C ALA A 57 -9.96 31.03 -24.76
N LYS A 58 -8.86 31.80 -24.73
CA LYS A 58 -7.75 31.57 -23.81
C LYS A 58 -8.16 31.80 -22.36
N GLU A 59 -8.91 32.86 -22.07
CA GLU A 59 -9.41 33.14 -20.72
C GLU A 59 -10.45 32.10 -20.26
N ASP A 60 -11.36 31.66 -21.13
CA ASP A 60 -12.32 30.59 -20.80
C ASP A 60 -11.61 29.26 -20.53
N VAL A 61 -10.60 28.92 -21.35
CA VAL A 61 -9.75 27.74 -21.11
C VAL A 61 -9.00 27.87 -19.79
N LYS A 62 -8.39 29.02 -19.50
CA LYS A 62 -7.67 29.24 -18.25
C LYS A 62 -8.61 29.09 -17.04
N ALA A 63 -9.78 29.71 -17.08
CA ALA A 63 -10.77 29.61 -16.01
C ALA A 63 -11.22 28.15 -15.78
N LYS A 64 -11.45 27.39 -16.85
CA LYS A 64 -11.81 25.96 -16.76
C LYS A 64 -10.67 25.10 -16.22
N VAL A 65 -9.44 25.37 -16.63
CA VAL A 65 -8.25 24.67 -16.14
C VAL A 65 -8.01 24.97 -14.66
N ASP A 66 -8.12 26.23 -14.24
CA ASP A 66 -7.98 26.62 -12.83
C ASP A 66 -9.09 25.99 -11.97
N ALA A 67 -10.34 25.99 -12.45
CA ALA A 67 -11.45 25.34 -11.75
C ALA A 67 -11.27 23.81 -11.66
N ALA A 68 -10.72 23.17 -12.69
CA ALA A 68 -10.38 21.76 -12.67
C ALA A 68 -9.22 21.47 -11.70
N GLY A 69 -8.17 22.31 -11.71
CA GLY A 69 -7.05 22.23 -10.78
C GLY A 69 -7.50 22.31 -9.32
N ASN A 70 -8.32 23.31 -8.98
CA ASN A 70 -8.86 23.46 -7.62
C ASN A 70 -9.66 22.24 -7.17
N LYS A 71 -10.46 21.63 -8.06
CA LYS A 71 -11.20 20.40 -7.73
C LYS A 71 -10.28 19.21 -7.47
N ILE A 72 -9.18 19.11 -8.22
CA ILE A 72 -8.17 18.06 -8.04
C ILE A 72 -7.46 18.27 -6.69
N ASP A 73 -7.08 19.50 -6.37
CA ASP A 73 -6.43 19.84 -5.09
C ASP A 73 -7.35 19.55 -3.90
N ASP A 74 -8.64 19.92 -3.98
CA ASP A 74 -9.64 19.61 -2.95
C ASP A 74 -9.81 18.09 -2.75
N ALA A 75 -9.82 17.33 -3.84
CA ALA A 75 -9.91 15.87 -3.78
C ALA A 75 -8.64 15.26 -3.16
N ALA A 76 -7.47 15.78 -3.51
CA ALA A 76 -6.19 15.36 -2.96
C ALA A 76 -6.08 15.66 -1.46
N GLN A 77 -6.51 16.86 -1.02
CA GLN A 77 -6.54 17.21 0.41
C GLN A 77 -7.50 16.30 1.19
N LYS A 78 -8.71 16.05 0.68
CA LYS A 78 -9.65 15.11 1.31
C LYS A 78 -9.10 13.68 1.40
N ALA A 79 -8.35 13.25 0.38
CA ALA A 79 -7.69 11.94 0.40
C ALA A 79 -6.59 11.90 1.48
N LYS A 80 -5.76 12.95 1.55
CA LYS A 80 -4.73 13.11 2.57
C LYS A 80 -5.31 13.10 3.98
N ASP A 81 -6.34 13.88 4.24
CA ASP A 81 -6.99 13.95 5.56
C ASP A 81 -7.53 12.59 6.01
N LYS A 82 -8.12 11.81 5.08
CA LYS A 82 -8.58 10.44 5.36
C LYS A 82 -7.43 9.48 5.64
N ILE A 83 -6.33 9.61 4.91
CA ILE A 83 -5.12 8.79 5.14
C ILE A 83 -4.53 9.12 6.50
N ASP A 84 -4.38 10.39 6.85
CA ASP A 84 -3.85 10.84 8.13
C ASP A 84 -4.73 10.35 9.29
N ALA A 85 -6.06 10.51 9.18
CA ALA A 85 -7.00 10.00 10.17
C ALA A 85 -6.94 8.47 10.33
N THR A 86 -6.73 7.73 9.24
CA THR A 86 -6.59 6.26 9.27
C THR A 86 -5.25 5.85 9.90
N ALA A 87 -4.18 6.56 9.58
CA ALA A 87 -2.86 6.32 10.14
C ALA A 87 -2.83 6.59 11.65
N ASP A 88 -3.47 7.67 12.11
CA ASP A 88 -3.55 7.99 13.54
C ASP A 88 -4.37 6.97 14.32
N LYS A 89 -5.51 6.51 13.78
CA LYS A 89 -6.28 5.40 14.38
C LYS A 89 -5.45 4.12 14.46
N THR A 90 -4.76 3.76 13.37
CA THR A 90 -3.89 2.57 13.33
C THR A 90 -2.77 2.66 14.37
N LYS A 91 -2.16 3.84 14.53
CA LYS A 91 -1.13 4.10 15.54
C LYS A 91 -1.70 3.94 16.96
N GLN A 92 -2.90 4.47 17.22
CA GLN A 92 -3.57 4.33 18.52
C GLN A 92 -3.90 2.87 18.84
N ASP A 93 -4.44 2.12 17.89
CA ASP A 93 -4.78 0.70 18.05
C ASP A 93 -3.54 -0.14 18.31
N LEU A 94 -2.45 0.11 17.56
CA LEU A 94 -1.19 -0.58 17.76
C LEU A 94 -0.56 -0.26 19.14
N HIS A 95 -0.67 1.01 19.59
CA HIS A 95 -0.23 1.38 20.93
C HIS A 95 -1.03 0.67 22.02
N LYS A 96 -2.35 0.57 21.87
CA LYS A 96 -3.22 -0.14 22.82
C LYS A 96 -2.88 -1.62 22.86
N ALA A 97 -2.79 -2.27 21.69
CA ALA A 97 -2.39 -3.68 21.60
C ALA A 97 -1.01 -3.92 22.24
N GLY A 98 -0.06 -3.02 22.02
CA GLY A 98 1.27 -3.08 22.65
C GLY A 98 1.22 -2.94 24.18
N GLN A 99 0.35 -2.08 24.71
CA GLN A 99 0.15 -1.94 26.16
C GLN A 99 -0.51 -3.18 26.78
N ASP A 100 -1.50 -3.77 26.09
CA ASP A 100 -2.18 -4.99 26.54
C ASP A 100 -1.19 -6.16 26.60
N ILE A 101 -0.39 -6.36 25.55
CA ILE A 101 0.68 -7.38 25.51
C ILE A 101 1.68 -7.15 26.64
N LYS A 102 2.14 -5.91 26.85
CA LYS A 102 3.06 -5.58 27.94
C LYS A 102 2.46 -5.91 29.31
N THR A 103 1.17 -5.64 29.49
CA THR A 103 0.47 -5.91 30.76
C THR A 103 0.37 -7.40 31.01
N GLU A 104 -0.05 -8.17 30.01
CA GLU A 104 -0.19 -9.63 30.13
C GLU A 104 1.18 -10.30 30.32
N ALA A 105 2.21 -9.89 29.59
CA ALA A 105 3.56 -10.41 29.76
C ALA A 105 4.11 -10.15 31.17
N ASN A 106 3.83 -8.98 31.76
CA ASN A 106 4.21 -8.68 33.14
C ASN A 106 3.45 -9.56 34.15
N LYS A 107 2.18 -9.86 33.90
CA LYS A 107 1.38 -10.75 34.75
C LYS A 107 1.93 -12.17 34.72
N VAL A 108 2.10 -12.73 33.52
CA VAL A 108 2.72 -14.06 33.31
C VAL A 108 4.11 -14.12 33.96
N GLY A 109 4.93 -13.08 33.81
CA GLY A 109 6.25 -13.01 34.43
C GLY A 109 6.20 -13.03 35.97
N LYS A 110 5.22 -12.34 36.58
CA LYS A 110 5.00 -12.38 38.04
C LYS A 110 4.51 -13.76 38.50
N ASP A 111 3.61 -14.38 37.75
CA ASP A 111 3.05 -15.69 38.09
C ASP A 111 4.15 -16.78 38.03
N ILE A 112 4.97 -16.78 36.98
CA ILE A 112 6.13 -17.66 36.85
C ILE A 112 7.12 -17.43 38.00
N LYS A 113 7.44 -16.18 38.32
CA LYS A 113 8.35 -15.84 39.41
C LYS A 113 7.81 -16.37 40.75
N THR A 114 6.52 -16.18 41.01
CA THR A 114 5.86 -16.64 42.24
C THR A 114 5.87 -18.15 42.32
N GLY A 115 5.46 -18.85 41.24
CA GLY A 115 5.48 -20.30 41.17
C GLY A 115 6.89 -20.88 41.39
N ALA A 116 7.91 -20.29 40.77
CA ALA A 116 9.30 -20.70 40.97
C ALA A 116 9.78 -20.49 42.42
N GLN A 117 9.34 -19.39 43.07
CA GLN A 117 9.66 -19.14 44.47
C GLN A 117 9.00 -20.15 45.42
N GLU A 118 7.74 -20.50 45.19
CA GLU A 118 7.02 -21.50 46.00
C GLU A 118 7.66 -22.89 45.84
N VAL A 119 7.91 -23.35 44.61
CA VAL A 119 8.60 -24.63 44.35
C VAL A 119 10.00 -24.64 45.00
N GLY A 120 10.72 -23.52 44.95
CA GLY A 120 12.03 -23.39 45.59
C GLY A 120 11.96 -23.48 47.12
N LYS A 121 10.93 -22.91 47.75
CA LYS A 121 10.70 -23.05 49.20
C LYS A 121 10.36 -24.49 49.56
N ASP A 122 9.46 -25.13 48.83
CA ASP A 122 9.03 -26.50 49.06
C ASP A 122 10.20 -27.48 48.95
N ALA A 123 11.02 -27.34 47.90
CA ALA A 123 12.23 -28.14 47.72
C ALA A 123 13.21 -27.95 48.89
N LYS A 124 13.39 -26.70 49.35
CA LYS A 124 14.27 -26.38 50.49
C LYS A 124 13.73 -26.96 51.81
N GLU A 125 12.42 -26.93 52.02
CA GLU A 125 11.80 -27.51 53.21
C GLU A 125 11.88 -29.03 53.20
N ALA A 126 11.61 -29.67 52.05
CA ALA A 126 11.75 -31.11 51.88
C ALA A 126 13.19 -31.57 52.12
N ALA A 127 14.18 -30.83 51.59
CA ALA A 127 15.60 -31.11 51.83
C ALA A 127 15.96 -31.01 53.32
N LYS A 128 15.49 -29.97 54.03
CA LYS A 128 15.70 -29.83 55.48
C LYS A 128 15.09 -31.00 56.26
N LYS A 129 13.83 -31.36 55.97
CA LYS A 129 13.16 -32.50 56.62
C LYS A 129 13.90 -33.83 56.37
N GLY A 130 14.37 -34.04 55.15
CA GLY A 130 15.19 -35.21 54.79
C GLY A 130 16.49 -35.26 55.58
N ALA A 131 17.24 -34.16 55.61
CA ALA A 131 18.49 -34.05 56.34
C ALA A 131 18.31 -34.30 57.86
N SER A 132 17.30 -33.69 58.49
CA SER A 132 17.03 -33.91 59.92
C SER A 132 16.69 -35.37 60.23
N LYS A 133 15.91 -36.06 59.38
CA LYS A 133 15.61 -37.49 59.58
C LYS A 133 16.85 -38.38 59.49
N VAL A 134 17.78 -38.06 58.59
CA VAL A 134 19.05 -38.79 58.46
C VAL A 134 19.94 -38.54 59.68
N GLU A 135 20.01 -37.29 60.16
CA GLU A 135 20.77 -36.94 61.36
C GLU A 135 20.24 -37.66 62.60
N GLU A 136 18.92 -37.67 62.80
CA GLU A 136 18.25 -38.38 63.90
C GLU A 136 18.49 -39.90 63.84
N ALA A 137 18.40 -40.50 62.65
CA ALA A 137 18.70 -41.92 62.47
C ALA A 137 20.18 -42.24 62.79
N ALA A 138 21.11 -41.39 62.34
CA ALA A 138 22.53 -41.55 62.62
C ALA A 138 22.84 -41.41 64.12
N LYS A 139 22.18 -40.49 64.84
CA LYS A 139 22.29 -40.37 66.30
C LYS A 139 21.82 -41.64 67.00
N LYS A 140 20.66 -42.19 66.64
CA LYS A 140 20.15 -43.45 67.23
C LYS A 140 21.11 -44.62 67.03
N VAL A 141 21.62 -44.81 65.81
CA VAL A 141 22.60 -45.88 65.53
C VAL A 141 23.86 -45.70 66.36
N LYS A 142 24.35 -44.46 66.51
CA LYS A 142 25.52 -44.17 67.34
C LYS A 142 25.28 -44.47 68.83
N GLU A 143 24.11 -44.08 69.35
CA GLU A 143 23.71 -44.40 70.73
C GLU A 143 23.58 -45.91 70.97
N ASP A 144 22.98 -46.64 70.03
CA ASP A 144 22.84 -48.10 70.14
C ASP A 144 24.19 -48.83 70.05
N LEU A 145 25.18 -48.27 69.34
CA LEU A 145 26.55 -48.81 69.30
C LEU A 145 27.39 -48.50 70.55
N SER A 146 26.97 -47.52 71.37
CA SER A 146 27.72 -47.07 72.56
C SER A 146 27.14 -47.56 73.88
N LYS A 147 26.09 -48.40 73.82
CA LYS A 147 25.59 -49.23 74.93
C LYS A 147 26.23 -50.61 74.90
#